data_AF-A0A661D708-F1
#
_entry.id   AF-A0A661D708-F1
#
_cell.length_a   1.000
_cell.length_b   1.000
_cell.length_c   1.000
_cell.angle_alpha   90.00
_cell.angle_beta   90.00
_cell.angle_gamma   90.00
#
_symmetry.space_group_name_H-M   'P 1'
#
loop_
_entity.id
_entity.type
_entity.pdbx_description
1 polymer ?
#
loop_
_entity_poly.entity_id
_entity_poly.type
_entity_poly.pdbx_seq_one_letter_code
_entity_poly.pdbx_strand_id
1 'polypeptide(L)'
;MRAMKFSENKLNAVIESYLRLIESIKNPTVKVGLNNLMEVMGERLFEAPASHNLAYHNCCIGGLAEHSLRVYGNLKKLSSQFAPDLSEDSMILVALFHDLGKVGSMEEPYYITQTNDWARDNRGDHWMHNP
;
A
#
# COMPACT_ATOMS: atom_id res chain seq x y z
N MET A 1 -0.19 -7.90 -21.51
CA MET A 1 -1.18 -7.69 -20.43
C MET A 1 -0.41 -7.39 -19.15
N ARG A 2 -0.51 -6.17 -18.59
CA ARG A 2 0.07 -5.90 -17.26
C ARG A 2 -0.64 -6.84 -16.28
N ALA A 3 0.12 -7.61 -15.50
CA ALA A 3 -0.47 -8.54 -14.54
C ALA A 3 -1.32 -7.76 -13.54
N MET A 4 -2.60 -8.11 -13.41
CA MET A 4 -3.57 -7.39 -12.57
C MET A 4 -3.47 -7.81 -11.09
N LYS A 5 -2.54 -8.73 -10.80
CA LYS A 5 -2.06 -9.15 -9.49
C LYS A 5 -0.56 -9.45 -9.61
N PHE A 6 0.21 -9.18 -8.57
CA PHE A 6 1.61 -9.63 -8.54
C PHE A 6 1.72 -11.15 -8.58
N SER A 7 2.85 -11.66 -9.09
CA SER A 7 3.18 -13.07 -8.87
C SER A 7 3.26 -13.35 -7.37
N GLU A 8 2.96 -14.57 -6.96
CA GLU A 8 3.01 -14.99 -5.56
C GLU A 8 4.36 -14.66 -4.91
N ASN A 9 5.47 -15.01 -5.58
CA ASN A 9 6.81 -14.67 -5.12
C ASN A 9 7.02 -13.16 -4.90
N LYS A 10 6.49 -12.32 -5.80
CA LYS A 10 6.61 -10.86 -5.66
C LYS A 10 5.74 -10.36 -4.51
N LEU A 11 4.52 -10.86 -4.38
CA LEU A 11 3.61 -10.48 -3.29
C LEU A 11 4.22 -10.83 -1.93
N ASN A 12 4.74 -12.05 -1.79
CA ASN A 12 5.41 -12.50 -0.56
C ASN A 12 6.62 -11.62 -0.22
N ALA A 13 7.45 -11.28 -1.21
CA ALA A 13 8.59 -10.37 -1.00
C ALA A 13 8.17 -8.96 -0.54
N VAL A 14 7.04 -8.45 -1.05
CA VAL A 14 6.45 -7.17 -0.60
C VAL A 14 5.96 -7.29 0.84
N ILE A 15 5.19 -8.33 1.16
CA ILE A 15 4.68 -8.58 2.52
C ILE A 15 5.83 -8.68 3.51
N GLU A 16 6.83 -9.52 3.23
CA GLU A 16 8.00 -9.68 4.10
C GLU A 16 8.72 -8.35 4.34
N SER A 17 8.91 -7.54 3.29
CA SER A 17 9.59 -6.25 3.41
C SER A 17 8.77 -5.25 4.24
N TYR A 18 7.45 -5.25 4.08
CA TYR A 18 6.53 -4.43 4.87
C TYR A 18 6.56 -4.82 6.34
N LEU A 19 6.43 -6.12 6.65
CA LEU A 19 6.47 -6.65 8.01
C LEU A 19 7.83 -6.41 8.68
N ARG A 20 8.94 -6.54 7.94
CA ARG A 20 10.28 -6.20 8.46
C ARG A 20 10.39 -4.75 8.92
N LEU A 21 9.78 -3.81 8.20
CA LEU A 21 9.77 -2.40 8.61
C LEU A 21 8.92 -2.19 9.87
N ILE A 22 7.74 -2.80 9.96
CA ILE A 22 6.92 -2.73 11.18
C ILE A 22 7.69 -3.31 12.37
N GLU A 23 8.36 -4.45 12.20
CA GLU A 23 9.10 -5.10 13.27
C GLU A 23 10.29 -4.25 13.76
N SER A 24 10.87 -3.44 12.85
CA SER A 24 11.99 -2.54 13.15
C SER A 24 11.63 -1.30 13.98
N ILE A 25 10.34 -1.04 14.20
CA ILE A 25 9.85 0.07 15.03
C ILE A 25 10.41 -0.06 16.45
N LYS A 26 11.04 1.00 16.94
CA LYS A 26 11.72 1.00 18.24
C LYS A 26 10.79 1.43 19.38
N ASN A 27 9.87 2.36 19.13
CA ASN A 27 8.94 2.83 20.13
C ASN A 27 7.90 1.74 20.45
N PRO A 28 7.85 1.23 21.70
CA PRO A 28 7.00 0.10 22.05
C PRO A 28 5.50 0.44 21.98
N THR A 29 5.11 1.67 22.34
CA THR A 29 3.70 2.12 22.26
C THR A 29 3.25 2.14 20.80
N VAL A 30 4.09 2.65 19.91
CA VAL A 30 3.81 2.69 18.47
C VAL A 30 3.73 1.27 17.90
N LYS A 31 4.65 0.38 18.30
CA LYS A 31 4.66 -1.01 17.85
C LYS A 31 3.38 -1.76 18.23
N VAL A 32 2.89 -1.57 19.45
CA VAL A 32 1.60 -2.14 19.89
C VAL A 32 0.45 -1.60 19.03
N GLY A 33 0.39 -0.28 18.82
CA GLY A 33 -0.65 0.32 17.98
C GLY A 33 -0.63 -0.20 16.53
N LEU A 34 0.56 -0.38 15.95
CA LEU A 34 0.71 -0.95 14.61
C LEU A 34 0.30 -2.42 14.54
N ASN A 35 0.66 -3.23 15.54
CA ASN A 35 0.24 -4.63 15.56
C ASN A 35 -1.29 -4.75 15.60
N ASN A 36 -1.96 -3.94 16.43
CA ASN A 36 -3.42 -3.88 16.47
C ASN A 36 -3.99 -3.42 15.12
N LEU A 37 -3.39 -2.41 14.48
CA LEU A 37 -3.82 -1.96 13.16
C LEU A 37 -3.67 -3.06 12.10
N MET A 38 -2.56 -3.78 12.10
CA MET A 38 -2.30 -4.87 11.18
C MET A 38 -3.28 -6.04 11.37
N GLU A 39 -3.66 -6.34 12.61
CA GLU A 39 -4.69 -7.35 12.91
C GLU A 39 -6.06 -6.93 12.34
N VAL A 40 -6.44 -5.66 12.50
CA VAL A 40 -7.70 -5.11 11.98
C VAL A 40 -7.71 -5.05 10.45
N MET A 41 -6.61 -4.65 9.82
CA MET A 41 -6.52 -4.56 8.36
C MET A 41 -6.44 -5.96 7.71
N GLY A 42 -5.67 -6.86 8.31
CA GLY A 42 -5.45 -8.22 7.82
C GLY A 42 -4.89 -8.26 6.40
N GLU A 43 -5.28 -9.27 5.65
CA GLU A 43 -4.81 -9.51 4.27
C GLU A 43 -5.21 -8.39 3.30
N ARG A 44 -6.28 -7.65 3.59
CA ARG A 44 -6.84 -6.60 2.73
C ARG A 44 -5.83 -5.50 2.38
N LEU A 45 -4.92 -5.18 3.31
CA LEU A 45 -3.83 -4.25 3.07
C LEU A 45 -2.91 -4.68 1.91
N PHE A 46 -2.70 -5.99 1.77
CA PHE A 46 -1.86 -6.60 0.74
C PHE A 46 -2.64 -7.02 -0.50
N GLU A 47 -3.95 -6.84 -0.51
CA GLU A 47 -4.80 -7.08 -1.67
C GLU A 47 -5.20 -5.78 -2.37
N ALA A 48 -5.26 -4.66 -1.65
CA ALA A 48 -5.68 -3.39 -2.19
C ALA A 48 -4.77 -2.89 -3.35
N PRO A 49 -5.36 -2.37 -4.45
CA PRO A 49 -4.61 -1.68 -5.48
C PRO A 49 -4.27 -0.24 -5.05
N ALA A 50 -3.15 0.28 -5.56
CA ALA A 50 -2.74 1.66 -5.25
C ALA A 50 -3.52 2.71 -6.07
N SER A 51 -4.02 2.30 -7.24
CA SER A 51 -4.66 3.20 -8.20
C SER A 51 -5.70 2.46 -9.06
N HIS A 52 -6.63 3.23 -9.61
CA HIS A 52 -7.76 2.69 -10.36
C HIS A 52 -7.52 2.54 -11.87
N ASN A 53 -6.49 3.21 -12.42
CA ASN A 53 -6.24 3.27 -13.86
C ASN A 53 -4.90 2.62 -14.22
N LEU A 54 -4.88 1.83 -15.29
CA LEU A 54 -3.70 1.10 -15.77
C LEU A 54 -2.54 2.01 -16.21
N ALA A 55 -2.80 3.28 -16.52
CA ALA A 55 -1.77 4.27 -16.81
C ALA A 55 -1.02 4.73 -15.54
N TYR A 56 -1.63 4.58 -14.37
CA TYR A 56 -1.04 4.94 -13.09
C TYR A 56 -0.22 3.79 -12.48
N HIS A 57 0.64 4.13 -11.51
CA HIS A 57 1.48 3.15 -10.84
C HIS A 57 0.64 2.19 -10.01
N ASN A 58 1.01 0.90 -10.04
CA ASN A 58 0.48 -0.14 -9.17
C ASN A 58 -1.04 -0.30 -9.18
N CYS A 59 -1.64 -0.17 -10.37
CA CYS A 59 -3.02 -0.56 -10.64
C CYS A 59 -3.14 -2.10 -10.70
N CYS A 60 -2.93 -2.77 -9.57
CA CYS A 60 -2.98 -4.23 -9.45
C CYS A 60 -3.14 -4.64 -7.97
N ILE A 61 -3.65 -5.85 -7.73
CA ILE A 61 -3.73 -6.44 -6.38
C ILE A 61 -2.33 -6.49 -5.74
N GLY A 62 -2.24 -6.02 -4.48
CA GLY A 62 -0.99 -5.83 -3.74
C GLY A 62 -0.19 -4.59 -4.13
N GLY A 63 -0.74 -3.78 -5.02
CA GLY A 63 -0.12 -2.55 -5.51
C GLY A 63 0.04 -1.50 -4.42
N LEU A 64 -0.89 -1.41 -3.46
CA LEU A 64 -0.85 -0.42 -2.37
C LEU A 64 0.37 -0.63 -1.48
N ALA A 65 0.60 -1.86 -1.01
CA ALA A 65 1.74 -2.17 -0.16
C ALA A 65 3.09 -1.92 -0.85
N GLU A 66 3.23 -2.28 -2.13
CA GLU A 66 4.47 -1.98 -2.89
C GLU A 66 4.67 -0.47 -3.07
N HIS A 67 3.58 0.26 -3.34
CA HIS A 67 3.61 1.72 -3.46
C HIS A 67 4.14 2.35 -2.16
N SER A 68 3.57 1.95 -1.02
CA SER A 68 3.98 2.37 0.32
C SER A 68 5.47 2.10 0.60
N LEU A 69 6.00 0.93 0.22
CA LEU A 69 7.44 0.62 0.36
C LEU A 69 8.32 1.55 -0.50
N ARG A 70 7.88 1.90 -1.72
CA ARG A 70 8.60 2.84 -2.58
C ARG A 70 8.59 4.25 -2.00
N VAL A 71 7.46 4.68 -1.42
CA VAL A 71 7.37 5.96 -0.69
C VAL A 71 8.37 5.97 0.46
N TYR A 72 8.44 4.91 1.27
CA TYR A 72 9.42 4.81 2.36
C TYR A 72 10.86 4.91 1.85
N GLY A 73 11.20 4.15 0.79
CA GLY A 73 12.54 4.19 0.21
C GLY A 73 12.96 5.56 -0.30
N ASN A 74 12.03 6.32 -0.91
CA ASN A 74 12.28 7.69 -1.35
C ASN A 74 12.36 8.66 -0.16
N LEU A 75 11.46 8.54 0.81
CA LEU A 75 11.45 9.35 2.03
C LEU A 75 12.77 9.22 2.78
N LYS A 76 13.30 7.99 2.92
CA LYS A 76 14.59 7.74 3.59
C LYS A 76 15.75 8.44 2.88
N LYS A 77 15.79 8.40 1.55
CA LYS A 77 16.83 9.09 0.75
C LYS A 77 16.76 10.61 0.91
N LEU A 78 15.56 11.18 0.83
CA LEU A 78 15.35 12.61 1.00
C LEU A 78 15.69 13.06 2.43
N SER A 79 15.21 12.31 3.43
CA SER A 79 15.47 12.55 4.84
C SER A 79 16.98 12.61 5.12
N SER A 80 17.77 11.66 4.61
CA SER A 80 19.23 11.68 4.81
C SER A 80 19.94 12.94 4.27
N GLN A 81 19.34 13.67 3.34
CA GLN A 81 19.92 14.88 2.74
C GLN A 81 19.39 16.17 3.36
N PHE A 82 18.10 16.19 3.72
CA PHE A 82 17.39 17.43 4.10
C PHE A 82 16.90 17.45 5.55
N ALA A 83 16.74 16.30 6.19
CA ALA A 83 16.21 16.18 7.55
C ALA A 83 16.79 14.94 8.26
N PRO A 84 18.12 14.85 8.45
CA PRO A 84 18.80 13.63 8.93
C PRO A 84 18.36 13.19 10.33
N ASP A 85 17.82 14.10 11.13
CA ASP A 85 17.33 13.84 12.50
C ASP A 85 15.88 13.35 12.53
N LEU A 86 15.22 13.20 11.37
CA LEU A 86 13.85 12.70 11.30
C LEU A 86 13.78 11.25 11.78
N SER A 87 12.90 11.00 12.74
CA SER A 87 12.69 9.67 13.33
C SER A 87 12.35 8.61 12.28
N GLU A 88 13.08 7.50 12.29
CA GLU A 88 12.81 6.37 11.41
C GLU A 88 11.45 5.74 11.68
N ASP A 89 11.03 5.66 12.95
CA ASP A 89 9.69 5.18 13.30
C ASP A 89 8.60 6.05 12.63
N SER A 90 8.76 7.38 12.67
CA SER A 90 7.82 8.30 12.03
C SER A 90 7.82 8.16 10.51
N MET A 91 8.99 7.97 9.90
CA MET A 91 9.10 7.73 8.45
C MET A 91 8.40 6.43 8.04
N ILE A 92 8.57 5.36 8.82
CA ILE A 92 7.89 4.08 8.58
C ILE A 92 6.37 4.27 8.68
N LEU A 93 5.87 4.90 9.75
CA LEU A 93 4.44 5.11 9.94
C LEU A 93 3.82 5.89 8.78
N VAL A 94 4.37 7.06 8.49
CA VAL A 94 3.80 7.93 7.46
C VAL A 94 3.89 7.27 6.10
N ALA A 95 5.06 6.76 5.70
CA ALA A 95 5.21 6.20 4.37
C ALA A 95 4.33 4.97 4.14
N LEU A 96 4.29 4.06 5.11
CA LEU A 96 3.55 2.82 4.97
C LEU A 96 2.03 3.03 4.95
N PHE A 97 1.53 3.96 5.77
CA PHE A 97 0.09 4.10 6.04
C PHE A 97 -0.54 5.41 5.54
N HIS A 98 0.18 6.29 4.80
CA HIS A 98 -0.40 7.56 4.31
C HIS A 98 -1.66 7.37 3.46
N ASP A 99 -1.73 6.28 2.71
CA ASP A 99 -2.82 5.93 1.80
C ASP A 99 -3.72 4.82 2.36
N LEU A 100 -3.70 4.59 3.69
CA LEU A 100 -4.45 3.50 4.36
C LEU A 100 -5.94 3.46 4.00
N GLY A 101 -6.56 4.61 3.73
CA GLY A 101 -7.96 4.70 3.30
C GLY A 101 -8.28 3.92 2.02
N LYS A 102 -7.28 3.60 1.18
CA LYS A 102 -7.46 2.77 -0.02
C LYS A 102 -7.67 1.29 0.27
N VAL A 103 -7.50 0.85 1.52
CA VAL A 103 -7.91 -0.50 1.94
C VAL A 103 -9.43 -0.63 1.91
N GLY A 104 -10.16 0.43 2.26
CA GLY A 104 -11.61 0.44 2.36
C GLY A 104 -12.11 0.59 3.80
N SER A 105 -13.39 0.25 4.01
CA SER A 105 -14.00 0.19 5.33
C SER A 105 -13.70 -1.16 6.00
N MET A 106 -14.30 -1.43 7.16
CA MET A 106 -14.21 -2.75 7.79
C MET A 106 -15.01 -3.84 7.07
N GLU A 107 -15.94 -3.43 6.21
CA GLU A 107 -16.91 -4.31 5.55
C GLU A 107 -16.59 -4.43 4.05
N GLU A 108 -16.16 -3.34 3.43
CA GLU A 108 -16.12 -3.20 1.97
C GLU A 108 -14.77 -2.62 1.49
N PRO A 109 -14.23 -3.09 0.36
CA PRO A 109 -13.00 -2.54 -0.22
C PRO A 109 -13.26 -1.14 -0.79
N TYR A 110 -12.21 -0.30 -0.84
CA TYR A 110 -12.31 1.03 -1.45
C TYR A 110 -12.48 0.97 -2.98
N TYR A 111 -11.86 -0.04 -3.60
CA TYR A 111 -11.90 -0.26 -5.04
C TYR A 111 -12.59 -1.58 -5.37
N ILE A 112 -13.49 -1.53 -6.34
CA ILE A 112 -14.12 -2.69 -6.98
C ILE A 112 -13.81 -2.69 -8.47
N THR A 113 -13.97 -3.83 -9.13
CA THR A 113 -13.72 -3.95 -10.57
C THR A 113 -14.64 -3.01 -11.35
N GLN A 114 -14.09 -2.30 -12.33
CA GLN A 114 -14.86 -1.44 -13.22
C GLN A 114 -15.90 -2.25 -14.00
N THR A 115 -17.18 -1.89 -13.85
CA THR A 115 -18.31 -2.58 -14.51
C THR A 115 -18.59 -2.07 -15.92
N ASN A 116 -18.12 -0.87 -16.28
CA ASN A 116 -18.26 -0.32 -17.61
C ASN A 116 -17.14 -0.81 -18.56
N ASP A 117 -17.52 -1.66 -19.52
CA ASP A 117 -16.58 -2.25 -20.49
C ASP A 117 -15.85 -1.21 -21.33
N TRP A 118 -16.56 -0.18 -21.81
CA TRP A 118 -15.95 0.88 -22.61
C TRP A 118 -14.87 1.63 -21.82
N ALA A 119 -15.10 1.91 -20.53
CA ALA A 119 -14.12 2.55 -19.66
C ALA A 119 -12.87 1.68 -19.44
N ARG A 120 -13.04 0.36 -19.26
CA ARG A 120 -11.90 -0.56 -19.16
C ARG A 120 -11.07 -0.57 -20.44
N ASP A 121 -11.74 -0.72 -21.58
CA ASP A 121 -11.08 -0.98 -22.87
C ASP A 121 -10.46 0.29 -23.49
N ASN A 122 -11.07 1.46 -23.26
CA ASN A 122 -10.66 2.70 -23.93
C ASN A 122 -9.96 3.70 -23.00
N ARG A 123 -10.26 3.68 -21.69
CA ARG A 123 -9.65 4.60 -20.71
C ARG A 123 -8.63 3.90 -19.80
N GLY A 124 -8.63 2.57 -19.76
CA GLY A 124 -7.78 1.81 -18.85
C GLY A 124 -8.25 1.90 -17.39
N ASP A 125 -9.47 2.35 -17.13
CA ASP A 125 -10.06 2.38 -15.78
C ASP A 125 -10.38 0.95 -15.38
N HIS A 126 -9.46 0.29 -14.67
CA HIS A 126 -9.62 -1.11 -14.30
C HIS A 126 -10.40 -1.28 -13.01
N TRP A 127 -10.19 -0.37 -12.05
CA TRP A 127 -10.97 -0.29 -10.83
C TRP A 127 -11.87 0.94 -10.85
N MET A 128 -12.90 0.93 -10.02
CA MET A 128 -13.73 2.09 -9.69
C MET A 128 -13.89 2.19 -8.17
N HIS A 129 -14.20 3.39 -7.68
CA HIS A 129 -14.54 3.58 -6.28
C HIS A 129 -15.80 2.79 -5.92
N ASN A 130 -15.78 2.14 -4.77
CA ASN A 130 -16.95 1.49 -4.20
C ASN A 130 -17.92 2.57 -3.69
N PRO A 131 -19.13 2.69 -4.26
CA PRO A 131 -20.08 3.78 -3.95
C PRO A 131 -20.69 3.71 -2.56
#